data_AF-A0A451CAU8-F1
#
_entry.id   AF-A0A451CAU8-F1
#
_cell.length_a   1.000
_cell.length_b   1.000
_cell.length_c   1.000
_cell.angle_alpha   90.00
_cell.angle_beta   90.00
_cell.angle_gamma   90.00
#
_symmetry.space_group_name_H-M   'P 1'
#
loop_
_entity.id
_entity.type
_entity.pdbx_description
1 polymer ?
#
loop_
_entity_poly.entity_id
_entity_poly.type
_entity_poly.pdbx_seq_one_letter_code
_entity_poly.pdbx_strand_id
1 'polypeptide(L)'
;MKQYFGAEDIYRELVEESDESWLLGLVAFAMVEEQRIEWMRHHEQHHDALPSPDEIRGWYEQQSPGVLLRAKGTADNALQAYSEDVSSVLDCYVPRISKDVTPIP
;
A
#
# COMPACT_ATOMS: atom_id res chain seq x y z
N MET A 1 14.83 -11.49 15.91
CA MET A 1 14.13 -10.65 14.92
C MET A 1 12.85 -11.36 14.54
N LYS A 2 11.75 -10.63 14.29
CA LYS A 2 10.52 -11.23 13.77
C LYS A 2 10.81 -11.74 12.35
N GLN A 3 10.28 -12.91 12.01
CA GLN A 3 10.49 -13.58 10.73
C GLN A 3 9.13 -13.82 10.09
N TYR A 4 9.05 -13.65 8.78
CA TYR A 4 7.84 -13.82 7.99
C TYR A 4 8.03 -15.03 7.09
N PHE A 5 7.08 -15.96 7.10
CA PHE A 5 7.12 -17.19 6.30
C PHE A 5 6.21 -17.10 5.07
N GLY A 6 5.37 -16.06 4.99
CA GLY A 6 4.48 -15.84 3.87
C GLY A 6 3.68 -14.55 3.96
N ALA A 7 2.82 -14.35 2.95
CA ALA A 7 1.90 -13.22 2.87
C ALA A 7 1.02 -13.07 4.11
N GLU A 8 0.57 -14.19 4.70
CA GLU A 8 -0.31 -14.16 5.87
C GLU A 8 0.35 -13.49 7.08
N ASP A 9 1.65 -13.75 7.32
CA ASP A 9 2.37 -13.14 8.44
C ASP A 9 2.53 -11.62 8.24
N ILE A 10 2.79 -11.20 7.00
CA ILE A 10 2.91 -9.78 6.64
C ILE A 10 1.54 -9.10 6.75
N TYR A 11 0.48 -9.73 6.24
CA TYR A 11 -0.89 -9.24 6.33
C TYR A 11 -1.32 -9.06 7.77
N ARG A 12 -1.09 -10.08 8.61
CA ARG A 12 -1.39 -10.03 10.04
C ARG A 12 -0.70 -8.85 10.70
N GLU A 13 0.59 -8.63 10.46
CA GLU A 13 1.33 -7.52 11.05
C GLU A 13 0.89 -6.13 10.55
N LEU A 14 0.65 -6.00 9.24
CA LEU A 14 0.34 -4.70 8.64
C LEU A 14 -1.13 -4.31 8.77
N VAL A 15 -2.03 -5.28 8.87
CA VAL A 15 -3.49 -5.08 8.77
C VAL A 15 -4.22 -5.49 10.04
N GLU A 16 -4.01 -6.72 10.54
CA GLU A 16 -4.81 -7.26 11.64
C GLU A 16 -4.32 -6.79 13.03
N GLU A 17 -3.00 -6.75 13.22
CA GLU A 17 -2.35 -6.42 14.49
C GLU A 17 -1.85 -4.96 14.54
N SER A 18 -2.10 -4.18 13.48
CA SER A 18 -1.64 -2.79 13.38
C SER A 18 -2.60 -1.83 14.09
N ASP A 19 -2.06 -0.88 14.87
CA ASP A 19 -2.83 0.21 15.49
C ASP A 19 -3.22 1.32 14.48
N GLU A 20 -2.67 1.25 13.26
CA GLU A 20 -2.92 2.20 12.18
C GLU A 20 -4.26 1.95 11.45
N SER A 21 -4.65 2.89 10.58
CA SER A 21 -5.81 2.71 9.70
C SER A 21 -5.73 1.41 8.89
N TRP A 22 -6.83 0.64 8.89
CA TRP A 22 -6.96 -0.58 8.09
C TRP A 22 -6.61 -0.39 6.62
N LEU A 23 -7.03 0.73 6.02
CA LEU A 23 -6.75 1.03 4.61
C LEU A 23 -5.26 1.27 4.38
N LEU A 24 -4.59 1.98 5.31
CA LEU A 24 -3.14 2.17 5.25
C LEU A 24 -2.42 0.81 5.33
N GLY A 25 -2.86 -0.05 6.25
CA GLY A 25 -2.35 -1.42 6.36
C GLY A 25 -2.48 -2.21 5.06
N LEU A 26 -3.65 -2.17 4.42
CA LEU A 26 -3.90 -2.88 3.16
C LEU A 26 -3.03 -2.36 2.02
N VAL A 27 -2.91 -1.04 1.88
CA VAL A 27 -2.06 -0.46 0.84
C VAL A 27 -0.59 -0.80 1.11
N ALA A 28 -0.14 -0.73 2.36
CA ALA A 28 1.21 -1.14 2.74
C ALA A 28 1.49 -2.62 2.43
N PHE A 29 0.52 -3.50 2.70
CA PHE A 29 0.60 -4.91 2.33
C PHE A 29 0.72 -5.10 0.81
N ALA A 30 -0.09 -4.38 0.02
CA ALA A 30 -0.01 -4.42 -1.43
C ALA A 30 1.37 -3.97 -1.96
N MET A 31 2.00 -2.96 -1.33
CA MET A 31 3.35 -2.52 -1.69
C MET A 31 4.41 -3.61 -1.46
N VAL A 32 4.25 -4.46 -0.43
CA VAL A 32 5.16 -5.60 -0.20
C VAL A 32 4.92 -6.69 -1.25
N GLU A 33 3.65 -6.99 -1.54
CA GLU A 33 3.32 -7.99 -2.57
C GLU A 33 3.76 -7.58 -3.97
N GLU A 34 3.71 -6.29 -4.29
CA GLU A 34 4.25 -5.77 -5.55
C GLU A 34 5.76 -6.02 -5.67
N GLN A 35 6.53 -5.75 -4.61
CA GLN A 35 7.97 -6.06 -4.58
C GLN A 35 8.25 -7.55 -4.78
N ARG A 36 7.41 -8.43 -4.22
CA ARG A 36 7.52 -9.88 -4.43
C ARG A 36 7.26 -10.24 -5.89
N ILE A 37 6.22 -9.68 -6.50
CA ILE A 37 5.86 -9.92 -7.90
C ILE A 37 6.98 -9.45 -8.83
N GLU A 38 7.56 -8.27 -8.57
CA GLU A 38 8.70 -7.75 -9.32
C GLU A 38 9.93 -8.66 -9.19
N TRP A 39 10.23 -9.12 -7.97
CA TRP A 39 11.29 -10.08 -7.74
C TRP A 39 11.05 -11.40 -8.50
N MET A 40 9.83 -11.93 -8.52
CA MET A 40 9.51 -13.13 -9.28
C MET A 40 9.70 -12.94 -10.78
N ARG A 41 9.31 -11.78 -11.33
CA ARG A 41 9.54 -11.44 -12.75
C ARG A 41 11.03 -11.38 -13.07
N HIS A 42 11.83 -10.78 -12.18
CA HIS A 42 13.28 -10.71 -12.35
C HIS A 42 13.91 -12.11 -12.29
N HIS A 43 13.45 -12.96 -11.36
CA HIS A 43 13.90 -14.35 -11.27
C HIS A 43 13.61 -15.12 -12.56
N GLU A 44 12.39 -15.04 -13.08
CA GLU A 44 11.99 -15.70 -14.33
C GLU A 44 12.86 -15.27 -15.52
N GLN A 45 13.20 -13.98 -15.61
CA GLN A 45 14.07 -13.46 -16.67
C GLN A 45 15.52 -13.98 -16.61
N HIS A 46 16.01 -14.39 -15.44
CA HIS A 46 17.41 -14.80 -15.26
C HIS A 46 17.60 -16.32 -15.18
N HIS A 47 16.54 -17.04 -14.80
CA HIS A 47 16.58 -18.48 -14.58
C HIS A 47 15.69 -19.27 -15.56
N ASP A 48 15.03 -18.59 -16.52
CA ASP A 48 14.06 -19.15 -17.47
C ASP A 48 12.93 -19.96 -16.79
N ALA A 49 12.65 -19.66 -15.52
CA ALA A 49 11.67 -20.34 -14.70
C ALA A 49 11.16 -19.46 -13.55
N LEU A 50 9.88 -19.63 -13.20
CA LEU A 50 9.31 -19.04 -11.99
C LEU A 50 9.99 -19.64 -10.74
N PRO A 51 10.16 -18.85 -9.68
CA PRO A 51 10.72 -19.34 -8.43
C PRO A 51 9.82 -20.41 -7.80
N SER A 52 10.47 -21.40 -7.19
CA SER A 52 9.83 -22.47 -6.42
C SER A 52 9.16 -21.93 -5.14
N PRO A 53 8.24 -22.70 -4.53
CA PRO A 53 7.62 -22.32 -3.26
C PRO A 53 8.62 -22.04 -2.13
N ASP A 54 9.74 -22.78 -2.08
CA ASP A 54 10.78 -22.59 -1.06
C ASP A 54 11.57 -21.29 -1.31
N GLU A 55 11.81 -20.91 -2.56
CA GLU A 55 12.43 -19.63 -2.90
C GLU A 55 11.50 -18.46 -2.58
N ILE A 56 10.20 -18.60 -2.86
CA ILE A 56 9.18 -17.60 -2.47
C ILE A 56 9.16 -17.45 -0.95
N ARG A 57 9.18 -18.56 -0.19
CA ARG A 57 9.29 -18.51 1.28
C ARG A 57 10.59 -17.81 1.71
N GLY A 58 11.71 -18.16 1.10
CA GLY A 58 13.00 -17.53 1.36
C GLY A 58 13.01 -16.03 1.10
N TRP A 59 12.23 -15.55 0.13
CA TRP A 59 12.01 -14.12 -0.09
C TRP A 59 11.26 -13.47 1.07
N TYR A 60 10.20 -14.09 1.61
CA TYR A 60 9.50 -13.55 2.79
C TYR A 60 10.38 -13.52 4.03
N GLU A 61 11.20 -14.56 4.24
CA GLU A 61 12.08 -14.67 5.40
C GLU A 61 13.17 -13.59 5.43
N GLN A 62 13.50 -13.01 4.27
CA GLN A 62 14.43 -11.89 4.14
C GLN A 62 13.79 -10.53 4.46
N GLN A 63 12.46 -10.46 4.56
CA GLN A 63 11.78 -9.21 4.88
C GLN A 63 12.08 -8.83 6.33
N SER A 64 12.51 -7.59 6.52
CA SER A 64 12.80 -7.03 7.84
C SER A 64 11.72 -6.05 8.26
N PRO A 65 11.56 -5.78 9.57
CA PRO A 65 10.65 -4.72 10.03
C PRO A 65 10.91 -3.37 9.37
N GLY A 66 12.16 -3.08 8.99
CA GLY A 66 12.51 -1.86 8.25
C GLY A 66 11.96 -1.82 6.82
N VAL A 67 11.78 -2.97 6.16
CA VAL A 67 11.09 -3.05 4.85
C VAL A 67 9.61 -2.71 5.03
N LEU A 68 8.95 -3.32 6.02
CA LEU A 68 7.54 -3.08 6.31
C LEU A 68 7.28 -1.62 6.68
N LEU A 69 8.17 -1.01 7.48
CA LEU A 69 8.08 0.41 7.82
C LEU A 69 8.16 1.31 6.57
N ARG A 70 9.05 1.01 5.63
CA ARG A 70 9.13 1.76 4.36
C ARG A 70 7.90 1.54 3.48
N ALA A 71 7.34 0.33 3.47
CA ALA A 71 6.10 0.04 2.77
C ALA A 71 4.93 0.86 3.35
N LYS A 72 4.83 0.98 4.68
CA LYS A 72 3.86 1.86 5.35
C LYS A 72 4.04 3.32 4.93
N GLY A 73 5.26 3.85 4.98
CA GLY A 73 5.52 5.24 4.56
C GLY A 73 5.21 5.50 3.08
N THR A 74 5.44 4.51 2.21
CA THR A 74 5.09 4.61 0.77
C THR A 74 3.57 4.60 0.58
N ALA A 75 2.87 3.72 1.30
CA ALA A 75 1.42 3.63 1.28
C ALA A 75 0.76 4.92 1.79
N ASP A 76 1.29 5.51 2.86
CA ASP A 76 0.80 6.78 3.42
C ASP A 76 0.91 7.91 2.39
N ASN A 77 2.08 8.06 1.77
CA ASN A 77 2.28 9.04 0.69
C ASN A 77 1.32 8.82 -0.49
N ALA A 78 1.10 7.58 -0.90
CA ALA A 78 0.19 7.25 -2.01
C ALA A 78 -1.27 7.58 -1.67
N LEU A 79 -1.71 7.27 -0.44
CA LEU A 79 -3.04 7.60 0.04
C LEU A 79 -3.23 9.11 0.16
N GLN A 80 -2.22 9.84 0.64
CA GLN A 80 -2.25 11.30 0.71
C GLN A 80 -2.38 11.91 -0.68
N ALA A 81 -1.55 11.49 -1.64
CA ALA A 81 -1.63 11.97 -3.02
C ALA A 81 -3.01 11.72 -3.64
N TYR A 82 -3.56 10.52 -3.44
CA TYR A 82 -4.91 10.20 -3.91
C TYR A 82 -5.99 11.06 -3.24
N SER A 83 -5.87 11.33 -1.94
CA SER A 83 -6.80 12.19 -1.20
C SER A 83 -6.76 13.64 -1.72
N GLU A 84 -5.58 14.16 -2.04
CA GLU A 84 -5.39 15.49 -2.63
C GLU A 84 -6.02 15.57 -4.03
N ASP A 85 -5.81 14.55 -4.87
CA ASP A 85 -6.42 14.45 -6.20
C ASP A 85 -7.96 14.44 -6.10
N VAL A 86 -8.52 13.58 -5.25
CA VAL A 86 -9.97 13.48 -5.05
C VAL A 86 -10.55 14.81 -4.54
N SER A 87 -9.87 15.46 -3.59
CA SER A 87 -10.29 16.77 -3.05
C SER A 87 -10.30 17.84 -4.14
N SER A 88 -9.28 17.88 -4.99
CA SER A 88 -9.19 18.84 -6.10
C SER A 88 -10.34 18.69 -7.10
N VAL A 89 -10.78 17.45 -7.35
CA VAL A 89 -11.93 17.14 -8.20
C VAL A 89 -13.22 17.61 -7.54
N LEU A 90 -13.41 17.30 -6.25
CA LEU A 90 -14.58 17.75 -5.48
C LEU A 90 -14.71 19.27 -5.45
N ASP A 91 -13.61 19.99 -5.24
CA ASP A 91 -13.58 21.45 -5.26
C ASP A 91 -13.97 22.03 -6.62
N CYS A 92 -13.74 21.30 -7.72
CA CYS A 92 -14.20 21.68 -9.05
C CYS A 92 -15.70 21.38 -9.29
N TYR A 93 -16.28 20.43 -8.55
CA TYR A 93 -17.68 20.01 -8.71
C TYR A 93 -18.66 20.69 -7.77
N VAL A 94 -18.21 21.24 -6.63
CA VAL A 94 -19.08 22.09 -5.79
C VAL A 94 -19.34 23.39 -6.55
N PRO A 95 -20.54 23.62 -7.13
CA PRO A 95 -20.86 24.93 -7.65
C PRO A 95 -20.83 25.87 -6.45
N ARG A 96 -20.38 27.11 -6.64
CA ARG A 96 -20.49 28.17 -5.64
C ARG A 96 -21.96 28.34 -5.23
N ILE A 97 -22.47 27.58 -4.26
CA ILE A 97 -23.78 27.78 -3.62
C ILE A 97 -23.68 28.95 -2.63
N SER A 98 -23.00 30.02 -3.05
CA SER A 98 -22.83 31.24 -2.27
C SER A 98 -22.61 32.41 -3.22
N LYS A 99 -23.68 32.82 -3.92
CA LYS A 99 -23.82 34.21 -4.39
C LYS A 99 -25.22 34.70 -4.78
N ASP A 100 -26.26 33.87 -4.73
CA ASP A 100 -27.63 34.30 -5.09
C ASP A 100 -28.65 34.25 -3.93
N VAL A 101 -28.25 34.67 -2.72
CA VAL A 101 -29.25 35.07 -1.70
C VAL A 101 -29.07 36.55 -1.42
N THR A 102 -29.61 37.38 -2.32
CA THR A 102 -29.92 38.78 -2.01
C THR A 102 -30.88 38.82 -0.82
N PRO A 103 -30.62 39.60 0.24
CA PRO A 103 -31.63 39.87 1.25
C PRO A 103 -32.77 40.63 0.57
N ILE A 104 -33.98 40.09 0.62
CA ILE A 104 -35.18 40.81 0.22
C ILE A 104 -35.40 41.90 1.30
N PRO A 105 -35.57 43.18 0.92
CA PRO A 105 -35.75 44.29 1.86
C PRO A 105 -37.06 44.20 2.65
#